data_AF-A0A0N1BB69-F1
#
_entry.id   AF-A0A0N1BB69-F1
#
_cell.length_a   1.000
_cell.length_b   1.000
_cell.length_c   1.000
_cell.angle_alpha   90.00
_cell.angle_beta   90.00
_cell.angle_gamma   90.00
#
_symmetry.space_group_name_H-M   'P 1'
#
loop_
_entity.id
_entity.type
_entity.pdbx_description
1 polymer ?
#
loop_
_entity_poly.entity_id
_entity_poly.type
_entity_poly.pdbx_seq_one_letter_code
_entity_poly.pdbx_strand_id
1 'polypeptide(L)' 'MSSDLAAKVLTSLGYHRQESGQLSLQKLGTALEDHRTYAAFAKAGITPLFESLAFIAATDCGEQHPLLEWTL' A
#
# COMPACT_ATOMS: atom_id res chain seq x y z
N MET A 1 -5.66 -8.26 15.84
CA MET A 1 -6.18 -7.01 15.24
C MET A 1 -5.36 -6.51 14.04
N SER A 2 -4.07 -6.84 13.89
CA SER A 2 -3.26 -6.34 12.75
C SER A 2 -3.58 -6.95 11.38
N SER A 3 -4.06 -8.21 11.31
CA SER A 3 -4.34 -8.86 10.01
C SER A 3 -5.54 -8.26 9.26
N ASP A 4 -6.44 -7.58 9.97
CA ASP A 4 -7.55 -6.85 9.36
C ASP A 4 -7.08 -5.56 8.69
N LEU A 5 -6.11 -4.87 9.31
CA LEU A 5 -5.56 -3.62 8.78
C LEU A 5 -4.72 -3.86 7.53
N ALA A 6 -3.84 -4.86 7.55
CA ALA A 6 -3.05 -5.25 6.39
C ALA A 6 -3.95 -5.66 5.21
N ALA A 7 -5.01 -6.43 5.48
CA ALA A 7 -5.98 -6.81 4.46
C ALA A 7 -6.72 -5.60 3.84
N LYS A 8 -7.08 -4.60 4.66
CA LYS A 8 -7.69 -3.36 4.17
C LYS A 8 -6.74 -2.55 3.29
N VAL A 9 -5.47 -2.48 3.65
CA VAL A 9 -4.42 -1.82 2.83
C VAL A 9 -4.28 -2.52 1.49
N LEU A 10 -4.09 -3.85 1.47
CA LEU A 10 -3.95 -4.62 0.23
C LEU A 10 -5.19 -4.48 -0.67
N THR A 11 -6.39 -4.62 -0.09
CA THR A 11 -7.64 -4.47 -0.84
C THR A 11 -7.79 -3.05 -1.40
N SER A 12 -7.37 -2.03 -0.65
CA SER A 12 -7.45 -0.64 -1.10
C SER A 12 -6.44 -0.31 -2.21
N LEU A 13 -5.33 -1.05 -2.27
CA LEU A 13 -4.34 -1.01 -3.35
C LEU A 13 -4.73 -1.90 -4.55
N GLY A 14 -5.87 -2.61 -4.47
CA GLY A 14 -6.36 -3.49 -5.54
C GLY A 14 -5.79 -4.90 -5.52
N TYR A 15 -5.09 -5.29 -4.45
CA TYR A 15 -4.54 -6.65 -4.29
C TYR A 15 -5.49 -7.55 -3.49
N HIS A 16 -5.49 -8.83 -3.82
CA HIS A 16 -6.27 -9.83 -3.11
C HIS A 16 -5.52 -10.37 -1.89
N ARG A 17 -6.24 -10.46 -0.77
CA ARG A 17 -5.74 -11.01 0.51
C ARG A 17 -5.30 -12.47 0.43
N GLN A 18 -5.75 -13.20 -0.59
CA GLN A 18 -5.57 -14.66 -0.71
C GLN A 18 -4.26 -15.06 -1.40
N GLU A 19 -3.36 -14.12 -1.64
CA GLU A 19 -2.11 -14.37 -2.36
C GLU A 19 -0.97 -13.69 -1.62
N SER A 20 0.14 -14.42 -1.46
CA SER A 20 1.42 -13.81 -1.09
C SER A 20 1.92 -12.98 -2.28
N GLY A 21 2.52 -11.83 -2.02
CA GLY A 21 2.94 -10.93 -3.07
C GLY A 21 3.95 -9.89 -2.60
N GLN A 22 4.47 -9.16 -3.58
CA GLN A 22 5.43 -8.09 -3.36
C GLN A 22 5.12 -6.90 -4.27
N LEU A 23 5.35 -5.71 -3.76
CA LEU A 23 5.14 -4.44 -4.45
C LEU A 23 6.34 -3.53 -4.24
N SER A 24 6.98 -3.08 -5.33
CA SER A 24 8.07 -2.11 -5.21
C SER A 24 7.55 -0.73 -4.80
N LEU A 25 8.37 0.07 -4.11
CA LEU A 25 7.99 1.44 -3.72
C LEU A 25 7.60 2.32 -4.92
N GLN A 26 8.25 2.15 -6.06
CA GLN A 26 7.89 2.88 -7.28
C GLN A 26 6.45 2.55 -7.73
N LYS A 27 6.08 1.26 -7.76
CA LYS A 27 4.72 0.83 -8.11
C LYS A 27 3.70 1.25 -7.05
N LEU A 28 4.10 1.24 -5.77
CA LEU A 28 3.28 1.78 -4.69
C LEU A 28 3.01 3.28 -4.91
N GLY A 29 4.05 4.06 -5.27
CA GLY A 29 3.90 5.47 -5.60
C GLY A 29 2.90 5.70 -6.72
N THR A 30 3.04 4.99 -7.84
CA THR A 30 2.08 5.05 -8.97
C THR A 30 0.66 4.66 -8.54
N ALA A 31 0.51 3.65 -7.69
CA ALA A 31 -0.81 3.24 -7.19
C ALA A 31 -1.45 4.32 -6.31
N LEU A 32 -0.66 5.04 -5.51
CA LEU A 32 -1.14 6.11 -4.63
C LEU A 32 -1.47 7.41 -5.38
N GLU A 33 -0.95 7.62 -6.58
CA GLU A 33 -1.33 8.75 -7.45
C GLU A 33 -2.76 8.61 -8.02
N ASP A 34 -3.31 7.40 -8.10
CA ASP A 34 -4.69 7.18 -8.54
C ASP A 34 -5.69 7.64 -7.47
N HIS A 35 -6.55 8.59 -7.84
CA HIS A 35 -7.63 9.10 -6.97
C HIS A 35 -8.56 7.99 -6.45
N ARG A 36 -8.71 6.89 -7.20
CA ARG A 36 -9.50 5.73 -6.78
C ARG A 36 -8.89 5.02 -5.57
N THR A 37 -7.56 5.00 -5.48
CA THR A 37 -6.84 4.43 -4.34
C THR A 37 -7.14 5.23 -3.07
N TYR A 38 -7.03 6.56 -3.12
CA TYR A 38 -7.40 7.40 -1.97
C TYR A 38 -8.85 7.18 -1.51
N ALA A 39 -9.79 7.13 -2.46
CA ALA A 39 -11.19 6.86 -2.16
C ALA A 39 -11.40 5.47 -1.50
N ALA A 40 -10.63 4.45 -1.91
CA ALA A 40 -10.67 3.12 -1.30
C ALA A 40 -10.17 3.14 0.16
N PHE A 41 -9.05 3.81 0.42
CA PHE A 41 -8.52 3.99 1.78
C PHE A 41 -9.49 4.76 2.69
N ALA A 42 -10.12 5.81 2.17
CA ALA A 42 -11.14 6.58 2.89
C ALA A 42 -12.38 5.72 3.21
N LYS A 43 -12.87 4.94 2.24
CA LYS A 43 -14.00 4.01 2.44
C LYS A 43 -13.68 2.93 3.48
N ALA A 44 -12.44 2.47 3.53
CA ALA A 44 -11.97 1.49 4.52
C ALA A 44 -11.68 2.09 5.91
N GLY A 45 -11.76 3.42 6.06
CA GLY A 45 -11.51 4.12 7.32
C GLY A 45 -10.04 4.12 7.75
N ILE A 46 -9.11 3.99 6.80
CA ILE A 46 -7.67 3.85 7.05
C ILE A 46 -6.85 4.94 6.37
N THR A 47 -7.44 6.11 6.13
CA THR A 47 -6.79 7.27 5.50
C THR A 47 -5.40 7.62 6.06
N PRO A 48 -5.11 7.56 7.38
CA PRO A 48 -3.77 7.85 7.89
C PRO A 48 -2.67 6.93 7.33
N LEU A 49 -3.03 5.71 6.91
CA LEU A 49 -2.08 4.80 6.27
C LEU A 49 -1.78 5.20 4.82
N PHE A 50 -2.71 5.86 4.13
CA PHE A 50 -2.45 6.37 2.80
C PHE A 50 -1.32 7.40 2.84
N GLU A 51 -1.39 8.37 3.76
CA GLU A 51 -0.35 9.39 3.94
C GLU A 51 0.99 8.76 4.33
N SER A 52 0.97 7.78 5.23
CA SER A 52 2.18 7.06 5.65
C SER A 52 2.82 6.29 4.48
N LEU A 53 2.01 5.61 3.67
CA LEU A 53 2.50 4.87 2.49
C LEU A 53 2.99 5.83 1.40
N ALA A 54 2.36 6.99 1.22
CA ALA A 54 2.80 8.02 0.28
C ALA A 54 4.16 8.59 0.68
N PHE A 55 4.37 8.86 1.97
CA PHE A 55 5.66 9.27 2.49
C PHE A 55 6.75 8.21 2.26
N ILE A 56 6.43 6.94 2.55
CA ILE A 56 7.35 5.82 2.31
C ILE A 56 7.68 5.67 0.82
N ALA A 57 6.66 5.71 -0.06
CA ALA A 57 6.85 5.57 -1.50
C ALA A 57 7.68 6.70 -2.11
N ALA A 58 7.62 7.90 -1.54
CA ALA A 58 8.42 9.06 -1.93
C ALA A 58 9.82 9.10 -1.29
N THR A 59 10.13 8.16 -0.39
CA THR A 59 11.44 8.13 0.27
C THR A 59 12.50 7.69 -0.73
N ASP A 60 13.49 8.56 -0.97
CA ASP A 60 14.67 8.21 -1.75
C ASP A 60 15.54 7.24 -0.95
N CYS A 61 15.64 6.00 -1.44
CA CYS A 61 16.45 4.94 -0.84
C CYS A 61 17.81 4.75 -1.53
N GLY A 62 18.21 5.67 -2.42
CA GLY A 62 19.45 5.56 -3.19
C GLY A 62 19.47 4.30 -4.06
N GLU A 63 20.50 3.47 -3.89
CA GLU A 63 20.66 2.19 -4.61
C GLU A 63 19.77 1.07 -4.04
N GLN A 64 19.03 1.32 -2.95
CA GLN A 64 18.14 0.32 -2.37
C GLN A 64 16.77 0.38 -3.05
N HIS A 65 16.25 -0.80 -3.43
CA HIS A 65 14.93 -0.94 -4.03
C HIS A 65 14.02 -1.77 -3.11
N PRO A 66 13.58 -1.21 -1.96
CA PRO A 66 12.77 -1.94 -1.01
C PRO A 66 11.43 -2.36 -1.60
N LEU A 67 10.96 -3.52 -1.14
CA LEU A 67 9.71 -4.14 -1.54
C LEU A 67 8.78 -4.22 -0.34
N LEU A 68 7.51 -3.93 -0.57
CA LEU A 68 6.43 -4.19 0.36
C LEU A 68 5.93 -5.62 0.10
N GLU A 69 6.22 -6.52 1.03
CA GLU A 69 5.91 -7.94 0.91
C GLU A 69 4.76 -8.31 1.84
N TRP A 70 3.93 -9.26 1.41
CA TRP A 70 2.89 -9.85 2.25
C TRP A 70 2.79 -11.34 1.99
N THR A 71 2.47 -12.07 3.05
CA THR A 71 2.27 -13.51 3.02
C THR A 71 0.93 -13.85 3.67
N LEU A 72 0.33 -14.94 3.19
CA LEU A 72 -0.86 -15.55 3.79
C LEU A 72 -0.61 -16.08 5.21
#